data_AF-F9FGW6-F1
#
_entry.id   AF-F9FGW6-F1
#
_cell.length_a   1.000
_cell.length_b   1.000
_cell.length_c   1.000
_cell.angle_alpha   90.00
_cell.angle_beta   90.00
_cell.angle_gamma   90.00
#
_symmetry.space_group_name_H-M   'P 1'
#
loop_
_entity.id
_entity.type
_entity.pdbx_description
1 polymer ?
#
loop_
_entity_poly.entity_id
_entity_poly.type
_entity_poly.pdbx_seq_one_letter_code
_entity_poly.pdbx_strand_id
1 'polypeptide(L)'
;MVRAVDRGVRNTVVRDEETPLLGSSLSRPQKKSWKERLQHDVSCSWADAVLLACYVVTGLLDSSSIQVWGTFVSMQTGNTVYVGLGLASFATSTPGPRLYKSALSIASFCLGSFLFARFHRLVSPRRRWVLCASFTIQALLTSAAALIVTLRPPGPNTDSLAWNVLVPIALMAFQSCGQAVASRALKQNALISLVLTSVYCDLFSDKELFALDNVSRNQRAAAPTLLLVGVIAGGLFAQSSVGIAGALWIAAGLKLCMVIAWFLWRSEEETEEN
;
A
#
# COMPACT_ATOMS: atom_id res chain seq x y z
N MET A 1 58.87 -21.33 -69.43
CA MET A 1 59.50 -22.67 -69.51
C MET A 1 59.26 -23.31 -68.15
N VAL A 2 58.15 -24.01 -67.92
CA VAL A 2 57.90 -25.42 -68.26
C VAL A 2 56.38 -25.65 -68.42
N ARG A 3 56.04 -26.54 -69.36
CA ARG A 3 54.71 -27.05 -69.73
C ARG A 3 54.20 -28.12 -68.74
N ALA A 4 52.91 -28.45 -68.94
CA ALA A 4 52.31 -29.80 -68.88
C ALA A 4 51.54 -30.13 -67.59
N VAL A 5 50.41 -30.86 -67.55
CA VAL A 5 49.35 -31.28 -68.51
C VAL A 5 48.37 -32.15 -67.66
N ASP A 6 47.09 -32.12 -68.05
CA ASP A 6 46.01 -33.13 -67.90
C ASP A 6 45.43 -33.63 -66.55
N ARG A 7 44.09 -33.47 -66.52
CA ARG A 7 42.99 -34.44 -66.25
C ARG A 7 42.83 -35.07 -64.86
N GLY A 8 41.63 -34.86 -64.32
CA GLY A 8 41.00 -35.78 -63.37
C GLY A 8 39.60 -35.34 -62.93
N VAL A 9 38.58 -35.93 -63.56
CA VAL A 9 37.14 -35.83 -63.24
C VAL A 9 36.85 -36.24 -61.79
N ARG A 10 36.03 -35.48 -61.06
CA ARG A 10 34.87 -36.01 -60.29
C ARG A 10 33.99 -34.90 -59.70
N ASN A 11 32.75 -34.89 -60.17
CA ASN A 11 31.60 -34.31 -59.50
C ASN A 11 31.41 -34.97 -58.13
N THR A 12 31.40 -34.17 -57.06
CA THR A 12 30.60 -34.43 -55.86
C THR A 12 30.14 -33.09 -55.31
N VAL A 13 28.96 -32.68 -55.76
CA VAL A 13 28.14 -31.69 -55.06
C VAL A 13 27.69 -32.35 -53.76
N VAL A 14 28.32 -31.99 -52.64
CA VAL A 14 27.76 -32.28 -51.32
C VAL A 14 26.74 -31.18 -51.06
N ARG A 15 25.47 -31.53 -51.29
CA ARG A 15 24.32 -30.80 -50.73
C ARG A 15 24.32 -31.07 -49.23
N ASP A 16 24.82 -30.14 -48.42
CA ASP A 16 24.36 -30.02 -47.03
C ASP A 16 23.04 -29.23 -47.06
N GLU A 17 21.97 -29.95 -47.42
CA GLU A 17 20.60 -29.53 -47.16
C GLU A 17 20.30 -29.82 -45.69
N GLU A 18 20.60 -28.90 -44.77
CA GLU A 18 19.83 -28.74 -43.51
C GLU A 18 19.85 -27.27 -43.06
N THR A 19 19.28 -26.38 -43.89
CA THR A 19 18.70 -25.15 -43.36
C THR A 19 17.24 -25.45 -43.02
N PRO A 20 16.80 -25.35 -41.74
CA PRO A 20 15.37 -25.36 -41.46
C PRO A 20 14.81 -24.00 -41.87
N LEU A 21 14.43 -23.88 -43.14
CA LEU A 21 13.90 -22.67 -43.76
C LEU A 21 12.44 -22.36 -43.42
N LEU A 22 11.78 -23.14 -42.55
CA LEU A 22 10.44 -22.82 -42.06
C LEU A 22 10.16 -23.56 -40.75
N GLY A 23 10.87 -23.19 -39.69
CA GLY A 23 10.56 -23.62 -38.34
C GLY A 23 9.78 -22.52 -37.62
N SER A 24 8.51 -22.33 -37.95
CA SER A 24 7.60 -21.65 -37.03
C SER A 24 7.43 -22.55 -35.81
N SER A 25 8.42 -22.56 -34.90
CA SER A 25 8.09 -22.86 -33.51
C SER A 25 7.17 -21.71 -33.11
N LEU A 26 5.87 -21.95 -33.19
CA LEU A 26 4.93 -21.34 -32.27
C LEU A 26 5.47 -21.69 -30.90
N SER A 27 6.34 -20.83 -30.37
CA SER A 27 6.82 -20.85 -29.01
C SER A 27 5.56 -20.75 -28.18
N ARG A 28 5.03 -21.92 -27.81
CA ARG A 28 3.87 -22.07 -26.95
C ARG A 28 4.17 -21.18 -25.76
N PRO A 29 3.36 -20.15 -25.44
CA PRO A 29 3.71 -19.18 -24.41
C PRO A 29 4.00 -19.98 -23.15
N GLN A 30 5.28 -20.05 -22.79
CA GLN A 30 5.74 -20.85 -21.67
C GLN A 30 5.11 -20.16 -20.46
N LYS A 31 4.11 -20.81 -19.85
CA LYS A 31 3.39 -20.25 -18.72
C LYS A 31 4.44 -20.00 -17.63
N LYS A 32 4.87 -18.74 -17.48
CA LYS A 32 5.86 -18.31 -16.47
C LYS A 32 5.41 -18.87 -15.12
N SER A 33 6.34 -19.49 -14.40
CA SER A 33 6.03 -20.07 -13.09
C SER A 33 5.51 -18.97 -12.15
N TRP A 34 4.54 -19.27 -11.29
CA TRP A 34 4.01 -18.29 -10.33
C TRP A 34 5.11 -17.65 -9.47
N LYS A 35 6.21 -18.37 -9.23
CA LYS A 35 7.39 -17.86 -8.52
C LYS A 35 8.14 -16.80 -9.32
N GLU A 36 8.25 -16.96 -10.64
CA GLU A 36 8.88 -15.98 -11.53
C GLU A 36 8.01 -14.72 -11.62
N ARG A 37 6.69 -14.88 -11.79
CA ARG A 37 5.72 -13.77 -11.82
C ARG A 37 5.73 -12.87 -10.58
N LEU A 38 6.11 -13.42 -9.43
CA LEU A 38 6.22 -12.69 -8.17
C LEU A 38 7.49 -11.83 -8.08
N GLN A 39 8.54 -12.17 -8.82
CA GLN A 39 9.83 -11.46 -8.80
C GLN A 39 9.86 -10.24 -9.72
N HIS A 40 8.97 -10.15 -10.70
CA HIS A 40 8.88 -9.00 -11.59
C HIS A 40 8.32 -7.76 -10.90
N ASP A 41 8.74 -6.61 -11.41
CA ASP A 41 8.21 -5.32 -11.00
C ASP A 41 6.78 -5.14 -11.52
N VAL A 42 5.96 -4.50 -10.69
CA VAL A 42 4.55 -4.26 -10.99
C VAL A 42 4.42 -3.06 -11.91
N SER A 43 3.57 -3.20 -12.95
CA SER A 43 3.21 -2.06 -13.80
C SER A 43 2.60 -0.94 -12.97
N CYS A 44 3.09 0.29 -13.15
CA CYS A 44 2.56 1.46 -12.47
C CYS A 44 1.20 1.91 -13.04
N SER A 45 0.78 1.35 -14.19
CA SER A 45 -0.53 1.62 -14.79
C SER A 45 -1.64 1.11 -13.86
N TRP A 46 -2.61 1.96 -13.53
CA TRP A 46 -3.72 1.72 -12.59
C TRP A 46 -3.34 1.41 -11.13
N ALA A 47 -2.05 1.46 -10.78
CA ALA A 47 -1.57 1.18 -9.42
C ALA A 47 -2.11 2.21 -8.40
N ASP A 48 -2.51 3.39 -8.87
CA ASP A 48 -3.21 4.42 -8.13
C ASP A 48 -4.55 3.96 -7.57
N ALA A 49 -5.27 3.02 -8.21
CA ALA A 49 -6.53 2.49 -7.70
C ALA A 49 -6.37 1.84 -6.31
N VAL A 50 -5.29 1.09 -6.10
CA VAL A 50 -4.98 0.46 -4.80
C VAL A 50 -4.60 1.53 -3.77
N LEU A 51 -3.88 2.57 -4.18
CA LEU A 51 -3.52 3.70 -3.31
C LEU A 51 -4.74 4.54 -2.92
N LEU A 52 -5.66 4.76 -3.86
CA LEU A 52 -6.94 5.42 -3.62
C LEU A 52 -7.82 4.60 -2.65
N ALA A 53 -7.85 3.27 -2.79
CA ALA A 53 -8.51 2.41 -1.81
C ALA A 53 -7.87 2.50 -0.41
N CYS A 54 -6.57 2.82 -0.30
CA CYS A 54 -5.94 3.09 1.00
C CYS A 54 -6.53 4.32 1.69
N TYR A 55 -6.99 5.35 0.97
CA TYR A 55 -7.66 6.51 1.58
C TYR A 55 -8.98 6.12 2.26
N VAL A 56 -9.76 5.22 1.66
CA VAL A 56 -10.98 4.68 2.29
C VAL A 56 -10.64 3.98 3.59
N VAL A 57 -9.60 3.13 3.59
CA VAL A 57 -9.14 2.40 4.77
C VAL A 57 -8.63 3.37 5.86
N THR A 58 -7.86 4.39 5.49
CA THR A 58 -7.42 5.43 6.44
C THR A 58 -8.62 6.10 7.09
N GLY A 59 -9.57 6.60 6.29
CA GLY A 59 -10.75 7.30 6.80
C GLY A 59 -11.58 6.43 7.75
N LEU A 60 -11.80 5.16 7.36
CA LEU A 60 -12.51 4.16 8.16
C LEU A 60 -11.86 3.95 9.53
N LEU A 61 -10.55 3.75 9.55
CA LEU A 61 -9.81 3.45 10.76
C LEU A 61 -9.68 4.67 11.67
N ASP A 62 -9.33 5.84 11.13
CA ASP A 62 -9.08 7.04 11.91
C ASP A 62 -10.35 7.64 12.50
N SER A 63 -11.47 7.61 11.76
CA SER A 63 -12.78 8.06 12.28
C SER A 63 -13.31 7.16 13.40
N SER A 64 -13.05 5.86 13.31
CA SER A 64 -13.43 4.91 14.36
C SER A 64 -12.51 5.05 15.58
N SER A 65 -11.19 5.15 15.36
CA SER A 65 -10.21 5.25 16.44
C SER A 65 -10.32 6.56 17.21
N ILE A 66 -10.57 7.69 16.53
CA ILE A 66 -10.69 8.98 17.21
C ILE A 66 -11.94 9.02 18.10
N GLN A 67 -13.05 8.40 17.67
CA GLN A 67 -14.28 8.34 18.46
C GLN A 67 -14.17 7.38 19.65
N VAL A 68 -13.60 6.18 19.44
CA VAL A 68 -13.58 5.14 20.49
C VAL A 68 -12.36 5.25 21.41
N TRP A 69 -11.19 5.59 20.86
CA TRP A 69 -9.93 5.65 21.61
C TRP A 69 -9.43 7.07 21.85
N GLY A 70 -10.01 8.08 21.20
CA GLY A 70 -9.58 9.47 21.37
C GLY A 70 -8.26 9.80 20.68
N THR A 71 -7.76 8.97 19.75
CA THR A 71 -6.52 9.21 19.01
C THR A 71 -6.62 8.72 17.57
N PHE A 72 -5.85 9.32 16.67
CA PHE A 72 -5.71 8.85 15.30
C PHE A 72 -4.74 7.67 15.26
N VAL A 73 -4.97 6.70 14.38
CA VAL A 73 -4.04 5.57 14.19
C VAL A 73 -3.25 5.69 12.89
N SER A 74 -3.58 6.64 12.03
CA SER A 74 -2.94 6.83 10.73
C SER A 74 -2.42 8.26 10.58
N MET A 75 -3.28 9.26 10.77
CA MET A 75 -2.92 10.69 10.66
C MET A 75 -2.19 11.20 11.90
N GLN A 76 -0.87 11.37 11.80
CA GLN A 76 -0.06 11.77 12.96
C GLN A 76 -0.07 13.27 13.27
N THR A 77 -0.47 14.14 12.33
CA THR A 77 -0.51 15.60 12.56
C THR A 77 -1.38 15.98 13.76
N GLY A 78 -2.59 15.40 13.87
CA GLY A 78 -3.48 15.64 15.01
C GLY A 78 -2.91 15.09 16.31
N ASN A 79 -2.28 13.91 16.26
CA ASN A 79 -1.62 13.31 17.41
C ASN A 79 -0.46 14.18 17.93
N THR A 80 0.30 14.83 17.05
CA THR A 80 1.38 15.75 17.47
C THR A 80 0.81 16.92 18.28
N VAL A 81 -0.33 17.47 17.86
CA VAL A 81 -1.04 18.51 18.62
C VAL A 81 -1.51 17.98 19.97
N TYR A 82 -2.12 16.79 20.02
CA TYR A 82 -2.56 16.17 21.28
C TYR A 82 -1.40 15.91 22.25
N VAL A 83 -0.23 15.50 21.74
CA VAL A 83 0.97 15.37 22.56
C VAL A 83 1.41 16.74 23.09
N GLY A 84 1.51 17.75 22.23
CA GLY A 84 1.90 19.11 22.64
C GLY A 84 0.97 19.70 23.71
N LEU A 85 -0.34 19.57 23.53
CA LEU A 85 -1.34 20.03 24.51
C LEU A 85 -1.26 19.25 25.83
N GLY A 86 -1.05 17.93 25.76
CA GLY A 86 -0.85 17.11 26.95
C GLY A 86 0.42 17.50 27.70
N LEU A 87 1.53 17.77 26.99
CA LEU A 87 2.76 18.25 27.60
C LEU A 87 2.59 19.63 28.25
N ALA A 88 1.89 20.54 27.58
CA ALA A 88 1.59 21.87 28.14
C ALA A 88 0.71 21.77 29.39
N SER A 89 -0.16 20.76 29.49
CA SER A 89 -1.03 20.56 30.64
C SER A 89 -0.24 20.32 31.93
N PHE A 90 0.98 19.75 31.88
CA PHE A 90 1.82 19.57 33.08
C PHE A 90 2.09 20.87 33.85
N ALA A 91 2.02 22.03 33.20
CA ALA A 91 2.21 23.32 33.84
C ALA A 91 1.00 23.77 34.69
N THR A 92 -0.19 23.22 34.43
CA THR A 92 -1.46 23.70 35.03
C THR A 92 -2.33 22.61 35.65
N SER A 93 -2.18 21.35 35.21
CA SER A 93 -3.07 20.24 35.54
C SER A 93 -2.42 18.86 35.25
N THR A 94 -3.08 17.78 35.64
CA THR A 94 -2.64 16.43 35.27
C THR A 94 -3.03 16.12 33.82
N PRO A 95 -2.10 15.71 32.95
CA PRO A 95 -2.42 15.42 31.56
C PRO A 95 -3.34 14.21 31.42
N GLY A 96 -4.31 14.35 30.51
CA GLY A 96 -5.26 13.28 30.21
C GLY A 96 -4.67 12.12 29.40
N PRO A 97 -5.37 10.97 29.34
CA PRO A 97 -4.91 9.75 28.67
C PRO A 97 -4.66 9.90 27.17
N ARG A 98 -5.31 10.89 26.53
CA ARG A 98 -5.13 11.23 25.12
C ARG A 98 -3.66 11.56 24.78
N LEU A 99 -2.88 12.15 25.71
CA LEU A 99 -1.44 12.37 25.56
C LEU A 99 -0.72 11.05 25.26
N TYR A 100 -0.89 10.07 26.14
CA TYR A 100 -0.17 8.79 26.08
C TYR A 100 -0.57 7.98 24.85
N LYS A 101 -1.87 7.95 24.51
CA LYS A 101 -2.37 7.26 23.31
C LYS A 101 -1.80 7.85 22.02
N SER A 102 -1.76 9.18 21.94
CA SER A 102 -1.22 9.90 20.77
C SER A 102 0.29 9.75 20.65
N ALA A 103 1.01 9.81 21.78
CA ALA A 103 2.46 9.55 21.82
C ALA A 103 2.79 8.12 21.39
N LEU A 104 2.02 7.14 21.86
CA LEU A 104 2.16 5.74 21.46
C LEU A 104 1.92 5.56 19.95
N SER A 105 0.85 6.17 19.41
CA SER A 105 0.60 6.14 17.97
C SER A 105 1.78 6.71 17.18
N ILE A 106 2.31 7.89 17.56
CA ILE A 106 3.45 8.50 16.87
C ILE A 106 4.68 7.59 16.94
N ALA A 107 5.01 7.07 18.12
CA ALA A 107 6.19 6.22 18.31
C ALA A 107 6.08 4.93 17.47
N SER A 108 4.92 4.26 17.51
CA SER A 108 4.66 3.07 16.71
C SER A 108 4.68 3.36 15.21
N PHE A 109 4.12 4.49 14.78
CA PHE A 109 4.14 4.94 13.39
C PHE A 109 5.56 5.19 12.88
N CYS A 110 6.40 5.85 13.68
CA CYS A 110 7.80 6.10 13.35
C CYS A 110 8.59 4.80 13.25
N LEU A 111 8.40 3.88 14.20
CA LEU A 111 9.04 2.57 14.19
C LEU A 111 8.61 1.75 12.96
N GLY A 112 7.31 1.69 12.67
CA GLY A 112 6.78 1.05 11.47
C GLY A 112 7.38 1.67 10.20
N SER A 113 7.41 3.00 10.13
CA SER A 113 7.96 3.72 8.97
C SER A 113 9.42 3.34 8.73
N PHE A 114 10.21 3.27 9.79
CA PHE A 114 11.60 2.83 9.72
C PHE A 114 11.72 1.39 9.20
N LEU A 115 10.94 0.45 9.74
CA LEU A 115 11.02 -0.97 9.37
C LEU A 115 10.50 -1.24 7.96
N PHE A 116 9.33 -0.70 7.58
CA PHE A 116 8.79 -0.84 6.22
C PHE A 116 9.71 -0.20 5.18
N ALA A 117 10.28 0.98 5.46
CA ALA A 117 11.23 1.61 4.54
C ALA A 117 12.49 0.76 4.34
N ARG A 118 13.02 0.15 5.40
CA ARG A 118 14.17 -0.76 5.32
C ARG A 118 13.82 -2.02 4.54
N PHE A 119 12.67 -2.61 4.80
CA PHE A 119 12.17 -3.77 4.06
C PHE A 119 12.09 -3.48 2.55
N HIS A 120 11.43 -2.40 2.14
CA HIS A 120 11.32 -2.04 0.72
C HIS A 120 12.68 -1.71 0.08
N ARG A 121 13.62 -1.12 0.83
CA ARG A 121 14.95 -0.76 0.32
C ARG A 121 15.87 -1.96 0.13
N LEU A 122 15.80 -2.97 1.01
CA LEU A 122 16.68 -4.12 0.96
C LEU A 122 16.37 -5.06 -0.20
N VAL A 123 15.12 -5.09 -0.69
CA VAL A 123 14.64 -6.19 -1.53
C VAL A 123 14.13 -5.79 -2.92
N SER A 124 14.19 -4.50 -3.23
CA SER A 124 13.55 -3.79 -4.35
C SER A 124 12.10 -3.37 -4.05
N PRO A 125 11.78 -2.07 -4.07
CA PRO A 125 10.51 -1.54 -3.59
C PRO A 125 9.31 -1.85 -4.51
N ARG A 126 9.56 -2.18 -5.79
CA ARG A 126 8.54 -2.37 -6.83
C ARG A 126 8.19 -3.82 -7.13
N ARG A 127 8.97 -4.76 -6.60
CA ARG A 127 8.72 -6.19 -6.80
C ARG A 127 7.35 -6.55 -6.26
N ARG A 128 6.58 -7.29 -7.07
CA ARG A 128 5.22 -7.69 -6.73
C ARG A 128 5.11 -8.38 -5.38
N TRP A 129 6.03 -9.31 -5.10
CA TRP A 129 6.01 -10.02 -3.83
C TRP A 129 6.28 -9.09 -2.63
N VAL A 130 7.07 -8.03 -2.81
CA VAL A 130 7.38 -7.06 -1.74
C VAL A 130 6.12 -6.26 -1.41
N LEU A 131 5.35 -5.83 -2.42
CA LEU A 131 4.05 -5.21 -2.23
C LEU A 131 3.03 -6.17 -1.59
N CYS A 132 2.95 -7.40 -2.08
CA CYS A 132 2.09 -8.43 -1.49
C CYS A 132 2.43 -8.68 -0.01
N ALA A 133 3.72 -8.85 0.31
CA ALA A 133 4.20 -9.07 1.67
C ALA A 133 3.91 -7.86 2.57
N SER A 134 4.16 -6.65 2.08
CA SER A 134 3.89 -5.40 2.80
C SER A 134 2.41 -5.27 3.17
N PHE A 135 1.50 -5.47 2.21
CA PHE A 135 0.06 -5.41 2.47
C PHE A 135 -0.43 -6.63 3.28
N THR A 136 0.21 -7.79 3.18
CA THR A 136 -0.11 -8.97 4.01
C THR A 136 0.22 -8.71 5.47
N ILE A 137 1.40 -8.16 5.75
CA ILE A 137 1.78 -7.77 7.12
C ILE A 137 0.78 -6.76 7.67
N GLN A 138 0.39 -5.76 6.87
CA GLN A 138 -0.63 -4.79 7.28
C GLN A 138 -1.98 -5.45 7.58
N ALA A 139 -2.44 -6.39 6.74
CA ALA A 139 -3.68 -7.13 6.95
C ALA A 139 -3.61 -7.98 8.23
N LEU A 140 -2.51 -8.71 8.46
CA LEU A 140 -2.31 -9.53 9.65
C LEU A 140 -2.29 -8.70 10.94
N LEU A 141 -1.60 -7.57 10.95
CA LEU A 141 -1.57 -6.67 12.11
C LEU A 141 -2.95 -6.04 12.36
N THR A 142 -3.68 -5.70 11.31
CA THR A 142 -5.06 -5.20 11.41
C THR A 142 -6.01 -6.28 11.96
N SER A 143 -5.89 -7.52 11.47
CA SER A 143 -6.66 -8.67 11.99
C SER A 143 -6.31 -8.98 13.45
N ALA A 144 -5.05 -8.87 13.85
CA ALA A 144 -4.65 -9.06 15.25
C ALA A 144 -5.27 -7.98 16.16
N ALA A 145 -5.27 -6.72 15.73
CA ALA A 145 -5.97 -5.64 16.44
C ALA A 145 -7.48 -5.90 16.51
N ALA A 146 -8.10 -6.31 15.38
CA ALA A 146 -9.52 -6.67 15.32
C ALA A 146 -9.86 -7.81 16.30
N LEU A 147 -9.03 -8.84 16.36
CA LEU A 147 -9.19 -9.99 17.26
C LEU A 147 -9.10 -9.56 18.73
N ILE A 148 -8.11 -8.75 19.10
CA ILE A 148 -7.96 -8.23 20.47
C ILE A 148 -9.22 -7.48 20.90
N VAL A 149 -9.70 -6.56 20.07
CA VAL A 149 -10.90 -5.75 20.35
C VAL A 149 -12.15 -6.63 20.38
N THR A 150 -12.26 -7.64 19.51
CA THR A 150 -13.41 -8.56 19.49
C THR A 150 -13.47 -9.40 20.76
N LEU A 151 -12.34 -9.95 21.20
CA LEU A 151 -12.27 -10.82 22.39
C LEU A 151 -12.31 -10.03 23.70
N ARG A 152 -11.81 -8.79 23.70
CA ARG A 152 -11.79 -7.88 24.84
C ARG A 152 -12.26 -6.50 24.40
N PRO A 153 -13.59 -6.30 24.24
CA PRO A 153 -14.12 -5.01 23.83
C PRO A 153 -13.65 -3.89 24.76
N PRO A 154 -13.23 -2.73 24.22
CA PRO A 154 -12.96 -1.57 25.04
C PRO A 154 -14.24 -1.17 25.78
N GLY A 155 -14.12 -0.88 27.08
CA GLY A 155 -15.25 -0.38 27.87
C GLY A 155 -15.71 1.01 27.38
N PRO A 156 -16.84 1.52 27.90
CA PRO A 156 -17.40 2.81 27.49
C PRO A 156 -16.49 4.00 27.84
N ASN A 157 -15.52 3.78 28.74
CA ASN A 157 -14.58 4.81 29.13
C ASN A 157 -13.49 5.02 28.07
N THR A 158 -13.63 6.11 27.30
CA THR A 158 -12.63 6.56 26.31
C THR A 158 -11.29 6.93 26.92
N ASP A 159 -11.22 7.11 28.24
CA ASP A 159 -9.99 7.44 28.97
C ASP A 159 -9.18 6.22 29.39
N SER A 160 -9.68 5.01 29.11
CA SER A 160 -8.99 3.77 29.43
C SER A 160 -7.61 3.66 28.74
N LEU A 161 -6.58 3.37 29.55
CA LEU A 161 -5.22 3.03 29.11
C LEU A 161 -4.96 1.52 29.19
N ALA A 162 -6.02 0.70 29.14
CA ALA A 162 -5.89 -0.75 29.18
C ALA A 162 -5.15 -1.29 27.94
N TRP A 163 -4.51 -2.45 28.09
CA TRP A 163 -3.71 -3.07 27.03
C TRP A 163 -4.53 -3.39 25.77
N ASN A 164 -5.82 -3.72 25.92
CA ASN A 164 -6.75 -3.98 24.83
C ASN A 164 -7.18 -2.71 24.07
N VAL A 165 -6.70 -1.53 24.49
CA VAL A 165 -6.77 -0.26 23.75
C VAL A 165 -5.39 0.11 23.20
N LEU A 166 -4.36 0.07 24.06
CA LEU A 166 -3.01 0.50 23.69
C LEU A 166 -2.35 -0.41 22.62
N VAL A 167 -2.51 -1.73 22.73
CA VAL A 167 -1.93 -2.66 21.76
C VAL A 167 -2.56 -2.49 20.38
N PRO A 168 -3.91 -2.46 20.22
CA PRO A 168 -4.52 -2.12 18.94
C PRO A 168 -4.06 -0.78 18.35
N ILE A 169 -3.97 0.30 19.15
CA ILE A 169 -3.43 1.59 18.68
C ILE A 169 -2.02 1.41 18.11
N ALA A 170 -1.13 0.75 18.85
CA ALA A 170 0.24 0.53 18.42
C ALA A 170 0.32 -0.29 17.12
N LEU A 171 -0.44 -1.39 17.01
CA LEU A 171 -0.49 -2.22 15.81
C LEU A 171 -1.01 -1.44 14.60
N MET A 172 -2.10 -0.68 14.79
CA MET A 172 -2.72 0.10 13.72
C MET A 172 -1.83 1.24 13.24
N ALA A 173 -1.16 1.94 14.17
CA ALA A 173 -0.19 2.98 13.85
C ALA A 173 1.08 2.45 13.20
N PHE A 174 1.58 1.31 13.67
CA PHE A 174 2.72 0.66 13.06
C PHE A 174 2.45 0.24 11.61
N GLN A 175 1.27 -0.32 11.33
CA GLN A 175 0.98 -0.82 9.98
C GLN A 175 0.58 0.29 8.99
N SER A 176 -0.03 1.39 9.47
CA SER A 176 -0.60 2.43 8.59
C SER A 176 0.47 3.11 7.73
N CYS A 177 1.70 3.23 8.24
CA CYS A 177 2.83 3.75 7.47
C CYS A 177 3.19 2.89 6.24
N GLY A 178 2.84 1.59 6.24
CA GLY A 178 3.12 0.69 5.12
C GLY A 178 2.49 1.16 3.81
N GLN A 179 1.30 1.80 3.88
CA GLN A 179 0.64 2.39 2.72
C GLN A 179 1.38 3.62 2.18
N ALA A 180 1.92 4.46 3.08
CA ALA A 180 2.73 5.61 2.68
C ALA A 180 4.07 5.18 2.06
N VAL A 181 4.71 4.15 2.61
CA VAL A 181 5.92 3.56 2.02
C VAL A 181 5.61 2.95 0.65
N ALA A 182 4.49 2.25 0.50
CA ALA A 182 4.06 1.70 -0.80
C ALA A 182 3.81 2.81 -1.85
N SER A 183 3.15 3.91 -1.48
CA SER A 183 2.95 5.06 -2.38
C SER A 183 4.28 5.62 -2.90
N ARG A 184 5.28 5.75 -2.01
CA ARG A 184 6.63 6.20 -2.37
C ARG A 184 7.37 5.18 -3.23
N ALA A 185 7.26 3.89 -2.90
CA ALA A 185 7.84 2.79 -3.66
C ALA A 185 7.35 2.77 -5.12
N LEU A 186 6.06 3.07 -5.32
CA LEU A 186 5.43 3.16 -6.64
C LEU A 186 5.68 4.50 -7.35
N LYS A 187 6.42 5.44 -6.73
CA LYS A 187 6.66 6.82 -7.19
C LYS A 187 5.38 7.66 -7.31
N GLN A 188 4.30 7.25 -6.63
CA GLN A 188 3.04 8.00 -6.53
C GLN A 188 3.08 8.91 -5.29
N ASN A 189 4.02 9.84 -5.25
CA ASN A 189 4.24 10.68 -4.06
C ASN A 189 3.06 11.63 -3.74
N ALA A 190 2.20 11.90 -4.74
CA ALA A 190 1.00 12.69 -4.55
C ALA A 190 -0.13 11.94 -3.81
N LEU A 191 -0.07 10.60 -3.71
CA LEU A 191 -1.14 9.76 -3.17
C LEU A 191 -0.82 9.08 -1.84
N ILE A 192 -0.25 9.84 -0.90
CA ILE A 192 0.01 9.34 0.45
C ILE A 192 -1.28 9.41 1.29
N SER A 193 -1.92 8.26 1.49
CA SER A 193 -3.22 8.11 2.18
C SER A 193 -3.32 8.63 3.61
N LEU A 194 -2.23 9.16 4.17
CA LEU A 194 -2.09 9.59 5.56
C LEU A 194 -2.01 11.12 5.71
N VAL A 195 -1.87 11.85 4.60
CA VAL A 195 -1.71 13.31 4.59
C VAL A 195 -2.56 13.90 3.48
N LEU A 196 -3.62 14.63 3.84
CA LEU A 196 -4.49 15.31 2.88
C LEU A 196 -4.07 16.76 2.59
N THR A 197 -3.34 17.40 3.50
CA THR A 197 -3.01 18.83 3.36
C THR A 197 -2.27 19.12 2.07
N SER A 198 -1.24 18.33 1.74
CA SER A 198 -0.52 18.46 0.47
C SER A 198 -1.44 18.18 -0.73
N VAL A 199 -2.34 17.21 -0.63
CA VAL A 199 -3.29 16.88 -1.69
C VAL A 199 -4.24 18.05 -1.97
N TYR A 200 -4.77 18.70 -0.93
CA TYR A 200 -5.59 19.90 -1.10
C TYR A 200 -4.81 21.05 -1.73
N CYS A 201 -3.60 21.33 -1.24
CA CYS A 201 -2.74 22.37 -1.82
C CYS A 201 -2.44 22.08 -3.30
N ASP A 202 -2.06 20.84 -3.62
CA ASP A 202 -1.73 20.41 -4.98
C ASP A 202 -2.95 20.38 -5.91
N LEU A 203 -4.15 20.13 -5.38
CA LEU A 203 -5.40 20.16 -6.14
C LEU A 203 -5.80 21.61 -6.47
N PHE A 204 -5.88 22.47 -5.45
CA PHE A 204 -6.37 23.84 -5.63
C PHE A 204 -5.34 24.80 -6.22
N SER A 205 -4.07 24.38 -6.35
CA SER A 205 -3.04 25.09 -7.11
C SER A 205 -2.85 24.58 -8.55
N ASP A 206 -3.58 23.53 -8.96
CA ASP A 206 -3.51 22.99 -10.32
C ASP A 206 -4.05 24.02 -11.32
N LYS A 207 -3.22 24.38 -12.30
CA LYS A 207 -3.59 25.34 -13.37
C LYS A 207 -4.73 24.80 -14.25
N GLU A 208 -4.81 23.48 -14.36
CA GLU A 208 -5.78 22.74 -15.17
C GLU A 208 -6.88 22.13 -14.29
N LEU A 209 -7.24 22.80 -13.19
CA LEU A 209 -8.24 22.33 -12.20
C LEU A 209 -9.57 21.94 -12.84
N PHE A 210 -10.02 22.68 -13.84
CA PHE A 210 -11.30 22.48 -14.54
C PHE A 210 -11.15 21.79 -15.90
N ALA A 211 -9.94 21.39 -16.31
CA ALA A 211 -9.73 20.68 -17.56
C ALA A 211 -10.41 19.30 -17.51
N LEU A 212 -11.03 18.89 -18.61
CA LEU A 212 -11.76 17.62 -18.70
C LEU A 212 -10.84 16.40 -18.62
N ASP A 213 -9.60 16.52 -19.07
CA ASP A 213 -8.63 15.44 -19.12
C ASP A 213 -7.36 15.79 -18.31
N ASN A 214 -7.39 15.46 -17.02
CA ASN A 214 -6.24 15.60 -16.11
C ASN A 214 -6.30 14.49 -15.05
N VAL A 215 -5.64 13.37 -15.33
CA VAL A 215 -5.61 12.19 -14.45
C VAL A 215 -5.05 12.52 -13.06
N SER A 216 -3.96 13.31 -12.98
CA SER A 216 -3.33 13.71 -11.72
C SER A 216 -4.29 14.53 -10.85
N ARG A 217 -4.97 15.51 -11.44
CA ARG A 217 -6.01 16.31 -10.77
C ARG A 217 -7.17 15.44 -10.30
N ASN A 218 -7.65 14.52 -11.16
CA ASN A 218 -8.74 13.61 -10.81
C ASN A 218 -8.38 12.70 -9.63
N GLN A 219 -7.14 12.18 -9.58
CA GLN A 219 -6.62 11.42 -8.44
C GLN A 219 -6.57 12.27 -7.16
N ARG A 220 -6.10 13.53 -7.25
CA ARG A 220 -6.05 14.46 -6.12
C ARG A 220 -7.43 14.87 -5.63
N ALA A 221 -8.44 14.91 -6.49
CA ALA A 221 -9.84 15.11 -6.10
C ALA A 221 -10.46 13.84 -5.48
N ALA A 222 -10.12 12.67 -6.03
CA ALA A 222 -10.61 11.39 -5.54
C ALA A 222 -10.08 11.04 -4.14
N ALA A 223 -8.81 11.34 -3.85
CA ALA A 223 -8.17 11.06 -2.56
C ALA A 223 -8.95 11.58 -1.32
N PRO A 224 -9.22 12.90 -1.15
CA PRO A 224 -10.00 13.41 -0.02
C PRO A 224 -11.45 12.91 -0.04
N THR A 225 -12.03 12.73 -1.23
CA THR A 225 -13.41 12.22 -1.37
C THR A 225 -13.54 10.78 -0.86
N LEU A 226 -12.62 9.90 -1.27
CA LEU A 226 -12.58 8.50 -0.82
C LEU A 226 -12.24 8.39 0.67
N LEU A 227 -11.37 9.27 1.17
CA LEU A 227 -11.14 9.36 2.61
C LEU A 227 -12.41 9.74 3.36
N LEU A 228 -13.16 10.73 2.86
CA LEU A 228 -14.43 11.15 3.46
C LEU A 228 -15.45 10.01 3.47
N VAL A 229 -15.54 9.23 2.39
CA VAL A 229 -16.37 8.01 2.36
C VAL A 229 -15.95 7.04 3.45
N GLY A 230 -14.64 6.80 3.62
CA GLY A 230 -14.10 6.01 4.72
C GLY A 230 -14.48 6.57 6.09
N VAL A 231 -14.34 7.88 6.29
CA VAL A 231 -14.69 8.58 7.54
C VAL A 231 -16.15 8.42 7.89
N ILE A 232 -17.06 8.55 6.91
CA ILE A 232 -18.49 8.33 7.11
C ILE A 232 -18.73 6.88 7.53
N ALA A 233 -18.15 5.90 6.81
CA ALA A 233 -18.31 4.49 7.14
C ALA A 233 -17.79 4.15 8.55
N GLY A 234 -16.60 4.62 8.92
CA GLY A 234 -16.05 4.40 10.27
C GLY A 234 -16.82 5.15 11.35
N GLY A 235 -17.35 6.33 11.02
CA GLY A 235 -18.28 7.06 11.86
C GLY A 235 -19.52 6.25 12.22
N LEU A 236 -20.14 5.65 11.21
CA LEU A 236 -21.31 4.77 11.37
C LEU A 236 -20.96 3.51 12.17
N PHE A 237 -19.79 2.89 11.94
CA PHE A 237 -19.36 1.75 12.74
C PHE A 237 -19.16 2.10 14.21
N ALA A 238 -18.50 3.22 14.51
CA ALA A 238 -18.25 3.67 15.88
C ALA A 238 -19.54 3.93 16.69
N GLN A 239 -20.61 4.33 16.01
CA GLN A 239 -21.93 4.55 16.61
C GLN A 239 -22.80 3.28 16.65
N SER A 240 -22.42 2.24 15.91
CA SER A 240 -23.15 0.97 15.86
C SER A 240 -22.81 0.05 17.03
N SER A 241 -23.62 -0.99 17.25
CA SER A 241 -23.34 -2.05 18.23
C SER A 241 -22.09 -2.87 17.91
N VAL A 242 -21.63 -2.88 16.65
CA VAL A 242 -20.42 -3.58 16.22
C VAL A 242 -19.15 -2.79 16.60
N GLY A 243 -19.29 -1.47 16.78
CA GLY A 243 -18.22 -0.58 17.21
C GLY A 243 -16.96 -0.63 16.35
N ILE A 244 -15.82 -0.32 16.97
CA ILE A 244 -14.51 -0.31 16.30
C ILE A 244 -14.04 -1.70 15.82
N ALA A 245 -14.54 -2.79 16.41
CA ALA A 245 -14.23 -4.14 15.94
C ALA A 245 -14.70 -4.34 14.50
N GLY A 246 -15.89 -3.85 14.16
CA GLY A 246 -16.44 -3.93 12.80
C GLY A 246 -15.57 -3.16 11.80
N ALA A 247 -15.20 -1.93 12.14
CA ALA A 247 -14.30 -1.12 11.30
C ALA A 247 -12.94 -1.81 11.07
N LEU A 248 -12.36 -2.43 12.11
CA LEU A 248 -11.09 -3.15 11.99
C LEU A 248 -11.20 -4.40 11.10
N TRP A 249 -12.27 -5.20 11.22
CA TRP A 249 -12.48 -6.37 10.37
C TRP A 249 -12.73 -6.00 8.91
N ILE A 250 -13.50 -4.94 8.64
CA ILE A 250 -13.68 -4.42 7.28
C ILE A 250 -12.35 -3.91 6.72
N ALA A 251 -11.56 -3.17 7.50
CA ALA A 251 -10.24 -2.72 7.08
C ALA A 251 -9.28 -3.90 6.79
N ALA A 252 -9.32 -4.96 7.61
CA ALA A 252 -8.54 -6.17 7.38
C ALA A 252 -8.96 -6.86 6.07
N GLY A 253 -10.26 -6.98 5.81
CA GLY A 253 -10.80 -7.53 4.57
C GLY A 253 -10.40 -6.71 3.34
N LEU A 254 -10.51 -5.38 3.41
CA LEU A 254 -10.08 -4.49 2.34
C LEU A 254 -8.59 -4.62 2.05
N LYS A 255 -7.75 -4.70 3.09
CA LYS A 255 -6.30 -4.94 2.91
C LYS A 255 -6.01 -6.30 2.30
N LEU A 256 -6.76 -7.34 2.65
CA LEU A 256 -6.63 -8.65 2.01
C LEU A 256 -7.01 -8.59 0.52
N CYS A 257 -8.06 -7.85 0.16
CA CYS A 257 -8.39 -7.59 -1.23
C CYS A 257 -7.25 -6.86 -1.97
N MET A 258 -6.56 -5.92 -1.31
CA MET A 258 -5.38 -5.27 -1.89
C MET A 258 -4.21 -6.24 -2.09
N VAL A 259 -4.00 -7.20 -1.17
CA VAL A 259 -3.01 -8.27 -1.36
C VAL A 259 -3.35 -9.11 -2.58
N ILE A 260 -4.61 -9.51 -2.73
CA ILE A 260 -5.07 -10.27 -3.90
C ILE A 260 -4.90 -9.45 -5.18
N ALA A 261 -5.23 -8.16 -5.15
CA ALA A 261 -5.03 -7.26 -6.28
C ALA A 261 -3.56 -7.21 -6.71
N TRP A 262 -2.62 -6.99 -5.78
CA TRP A 262 -1.19 -7.06 -6.08
C TRP A 262 -0.76 -8.44 -6.57
N PHE A 263 -1.30 -9.50 -5.97
CA PHE A 263 -1.00 -10.88 -6.36
C PHE A 263 -1.56 -11.21 -7.75
N LEU A 264 -2.54 -10.50 -8.29
CA LEU A 264 -3.10 -10.69 -9.63
C LEU A 264 -2.64 -9.62 -10.66
N TRP A 265 -2.02 -8.54 -10.20
CA TRP A 265 -1.56 -7.43 -11.04
C TRP A 265 -0.59 -7.85 -12.16
N ARG A 266 -0.63 -7.14 -13.30
CA ARG A 266 0.29 -7.40 -14.42
C ARG A 266 1.71 -6.92 -14.10
N SER A 267 2.71 -7.64 -14.60
CA SER A 267 4.09 -7.16 -14.54
C SER A 267 4.36 -6.10 -15.62
N GLU A 268 5.43 -5.33 -15.43
CA GLU A 268 5.89 -4.33 -16.41
C GLU A 268 6.19 -4.99 -17.77
N GLU A 269 6.90 -6.12 -17.78
CA GLU A 269 7.19 -6.93 -18.99
C GLU A 269 5.92 -7.41 -19.74
N GLU A 270 4.87 -7.83 -19.02
CA GLU A 270 3.60 -8.27 -19.63
C GLU A 270 2.85 -7.11 -20.32
N THR A 271 3.21 -5.85 -20.01
CA THR A 271 2.61 -4.65 -20.59
C THR A 271 3.36 -4.19 -21.83
N GLU A 272 4.69 -4.42 -21.91
CA GLU A 272 5.52 -4.06 -23.08
C GLU A 272 5.34 -5.03 -24.27
N GLU A 273 4.86 -6.26 -24.03
CA GLU A 273 4.61 -7.27 -25.07
C GLU A 273 3.25 -7.13 -25.79
N ASN A 274 2.36 -6.21 -25.37
CA ASN A 274 1.04 -5.95 -25.98
C ASN A 274 0.94 -4.56 -26.58
#